data_AF-X6LS70-F1
#
_entry.id   AF-X6LS70-F1
#
_cell.length_a   1.000
_cell.length_b   1.000
_cell.length_c   1.000
_cell.angle_alpha   90.00
_cell.angle_beta   90.00
_cell.angle_gamma   90.00
#
_symmetry.space_group_name_H-M   'P 1'
#
loop_
_entity.id
_entity.type
_entity.pdbx_description
1 polymer ?
#
loop_
_entity_poly.entity_id
_entity_poly.type
_entity_poly.pdbx_seq_one_letter_code
_entity_poly.pdbx_strand_id
1 'polypeptide(L)'
;MSNQTFQTLKELPIRLDHAQCVIHKHELLICGGWDKRDCYSYHKIKNEYKLIYNNNKDSNQITILSFGGDIYKHTLVMKYISVWSNLSDISNKSNEFNNYNQWIPFKDNHNNPIIIGRDDDNYHGMRAVIGGSNNNLLFITYHPENIS
;
A
#
# COMPACT_ATOMS: atom_id res chain seq x y z
N MET A 1 -25.27 -28.33 0.37
CA MET A 1 -24.64 -26.99 0.45
C MET A 1 -23.15 -27.23 0.60
N SER A 2 -22.30 -26.73 -0.29
CA SER A 2 -20.87 -27.09 -0.28
C SER A 2 -20.19 -26.54 0.97
N ASN A 3 -19.59 -27.44 1.75
CA ASN A 3 -18.69 -27.12 2.87
C ASN A 3 -17.34 -26.64 2.30
N GLN A 4 -17.31 -25.48 1.65
CA GLN A 4 -16.06 -24.87 1.22
C GLN A 4 -15.54 -23.96 2.32
N THR A 5 -14.47 -24.39 2.99
CA THR A 5 -13.74 -23.59 3.99
C THR A 5 -13.06 -22.37 3.39
N PHE A 6 -12.73 -22.44 2.09
CA PHE A 6 -12.11 -21.36 1.34
C PHE A 6 -12.91 -21.06 0.08
N GLN A 7 -13.03 -19.78 -0.24
CA GLN A 7 -13.66 -19.28 -1.46
C GLN A 7 -12.59 -18.70 -2.40
N THR A 8 -12.57 -19.17 -3.65
CA THR A 8 -11.73 -18.57 -4.70
C THR A 8 -12.32 -17.23 -5.12
N LEU A 9 -11.50 -16.18 -5.08
CA LEU A 9 -11.88 -14.84 -5.53
C LEU A 9 -11.61 -14.68 -7.03
N LYS A 10 -12.12 -13.58 -7.61
CA LYS A 10 -11.80 -13.20 -8.99
C LYS A 10 -10.28 -13.09 -9.16
N GLU A 11 -9.76 -13.62 -10.26
CA GLU A 11 -8.34 -13.54 -10.59
C GLU A 11 -7.89 -12.07 -10.71
N LEU A 12 -6.65 -11.79 -10.33
CA LEU A 12 -6.09 -10.46 -10.52
C LEU A 12 -5.98 -10.17 -12.03
N PRO A 13 -6.24 -8.92 -12.46
CA PRO A 13 -6.14 -8.52 -13.86
C PRO A 13 -4.69 -8.56 -14.39
N ILE A 14 -3.70 -8.62 -13.48
CA ILE A 14 -2.29 -8.71 -13.83
C ILE A 14 -1.57 -9.73 -12.94
N ARG A 15 -0.48 -10.30 -13.46
CA ARG A 15 0.43 -11.11 -12.66
C ARG A 15 1.27 -10.19 -11.77
N LEU A 16 1.14 -10.41 -10.46
CA LEU A 16 1.95 -9.76 -9.45
C LEU A 16 2.82 -10.82 -8.78
N ASP A 17 4.13 -10.68 -8.92
CA ASP A 17 5.09 -11.54 -8.23
C ASP A 17 5.64 -10.82 -7.00
N HIS A 18 5.72 -11.49 -5.86
CA HIS A 18 6.16 -10.91 -4.57
C HIS A 18 5.37 -9.67 -4.08
N ALA A 19 4.18 -9.39 -4.62
CA ALA A 19 3.37 -8.25 -4.18
C ALA A 19 2.92 -8.39 -2.71
N GLN A 20 2.80 -7.25 -2.07
CA GLN A 20 2.27 -7.13 -0.71
C GLN A 20 0.89 -6.48 -0.75
N CYS A 21 0.12 -6.71 0.31
CA CYS A 21 -1.22 -6.16 0.42
C CYS A 21 -1.50 -5.64 1.83
N VAL A 22 -2.36 -4.63 1.89
CA VAL A 22 -2.86 -4.04 3.13
C VAL A 22 -4.38 -4.00 3.10
N ILE A 23 -5.01 -4.29 4.22
CA ILE A 23 -6.47 -4.23 4.35
C ILE A 23 -6.87 -2.80 4.75
N HIS A 24 -7.81 -2.22 4.02
CA HIS A 24 -8.45 -0.95 4.38
C HIS A 24 -9.97 -1.09 4.31
N LYS A 25 -10.65 -1.21 5.46
CA LYS A 25 -12.11 -1.41 5.54
C LYS A 25 -12.60 -2.58 4.67
N HIS A 26 -13.38 -2.31 3.61
CA HIS A 26 -13.90 -3.30 2.67
C HIS A 26 -12.97 -3.56 1.47
N GLU A 27 -11.78 -2.98 1.50
CA GLU A 27 -10.81 -3.03 0.42
C GLU A 27 -9.56 -3.81 0.83
N LEU A 28 -8.99 -4.53 -0.13
CA LEU A 28 -7.64 -5.06 -0.08
C LEU A 28 -6.81 -4.29 -1.10
N LEU A 29 -5.86 -3.48 -0.62
CA LEU A 29 -4.96 -2.72 -1.46
C LEU A 29 -3.74 -3.58 -1.75
N ILE A 30 -3.45 -3.81 -3.02
CA ILE A 30 -2.38 -4.69 -3.49
C ILE A 30 -1.46 -3.83 -4.34
N CYS A 31 -0.20 -3.70 -3.95
CA CYS A 31 0.73 -2.77 -4.59
C CYS A 31 2.03 -3.45 -4.96
N GLY A 32 2.54 -3.09 -6.14
CA GLY A 32 3.86 -3.45 -6.58
C GLY A 32 3.98 -4.90 -7.03
N GLY A 33 5.14 -5.48 -6.74
CA GLY A 33 5.60 -6.76 -7.29
C GLY A 33 6.85 -6.56 -8.14
N TRP A 34 7.50 -7.65 -8.57
CA TRP A 34 8.74 -7.55 -9.35
C TRP A 34 8.51 -6.73 -10.63
N ASP A 35 9.18 -5.57 -10.72
CA ASP A 35 9.08 -4.59 -11.81
C ASP A 35 7.66 -4.05 -12.07
N LYS A 36 6.78 -4.11 -11.07
CA LYS A 36 5.44 -3.54 -11.13
C LYS A 36 5.33 -2.31 -10.25
N ARG A 37 4.78 -1.24 -10.81
CA ARG A 37 4.46 0.01 -10.10
C ARG A 37 2.96 0.18 -9.86
N ASP A 38 2.16 -0.65 -10.50
CA ASP A 38 0.70 -0.57 -10.40
C ASP A 38 0.22 -1.03 -9.02
N CYS A 39 -0.87 -0.41 -8.60
CA CYS A 39 -1.57 -0.71 -7.37
C CYS A 39 -3.04 -0.97 -7.70
N TYR A 40 -3.68 -1.90 -7.01
CA TYR A 40 -5.08 -2.26 -7.20
C TYR A 40 -5.80 -2.26 -5.86
N SER A 41 -7.05 -1.78 -5.85
CA SER A 41 -7.98 -1.99 -4.76
C SER A 41 -8.98 -3.06 -5.14
N TYR A 42 -9.01 -4.14 -4.37
CA TYR A 42 -10.03 -5.18 -4.47
C TYR A 42 -11.13 -4.94 -3.43
N HIS A 43 -12.37 -4.79 -3.88
CA HIS A 43 -13.51 -4.56 -2.99
C HIS A 43 -14.19 -5.86 -2.61
N LYS A 44 -14.03 -6.29 -1.35
CA LYS A 44 -14.47 -7.61 -0.83
C LYS A 44 -15.96 -7.91 -1.07
N ILE A 45 -16.83 -6.90 -0.95
CA ILE A 45 -18.28 -7.07 -1.14
C ILE A 45 -18.67 -7.08 -2.63
N LYS A 46 -17.98 -6.28 -3.47
CA LYS A 46 -18.31 -6.15 -4.90
C LYS A 46 -17.64 -7.24 -5.73
N ASN A 47 -16.61 -7.90 -5.18
CA ASN A 47 -15.77 -8.89 -5.85
C ASN A 47 -15.14 -8.35 -7.15
N GLU A 48 -14.66 -7.10 -7.09
CA GLU A 48 -14.12 -6.37 -8.24
C GLU A 48 -12.80 -5.68 -7.88
N TYR A 49 -11.96 -5.49 -8.89
CA TYR A 49 -10.70 -4.76 -8.81
C TYR A 49 -10.84 -3.41 -9.51
N LYS A 50 -10.23 -2.38 -8.93
CA LYS A 50 -9.96 -1.10 -9.59
C LYS A 50 -8.48 -0.78 -9.50
N LEU A 51 -7.93 -0.27 -10.60
CA LEU A 51 -6.59 0.32 -10.59
C LEU A 51 -6.59 1.54 -9.66
N ILE A 52 -5.59 1.61 -8.79
CA ILE A 52 -5.30 2.78 -7.98
C ILE A 52 -4.46 3.70 -8.87
N TYR A 53 -5.14 4.62 -9.54
CA TYR A 53 -4.52 5.72 -10.25
C TYR A 53 -5.00 7.05 -9.66
N ASN A 54 -4.28 8.13 -9.96
CA ASN A 54 -4.59 9.48 -9.50
C ASN A 54 -6.06 9.83 -9.76
N ASN A 55 -6.86 9.81 -8.70
CA ASN A 55 -8.28 10.18 -8.73
C ASN A 55 -8.63 10.94 -7.45
N ASN A 56 -9.46 11.96 -7.64
CA ASN A 56 -9.61 13.10 -6.76
C ASN A 56 -10.54 12.83 -5.55
N LYS A 57 -10.14 13.42 -4.41
CA LYS A 57 -10.90 13.86 -3.22
C LYS A 57 -11.95 12.93 -2.59
N ASP A 58 -11.57 12.38 -1.45
CA ASP A 58 -12.47 11.93 -0.38
C ASP A 58 -11.77 12.10 0.99
N SER A 59 -12.57 12.00 2.04
CA SER A 59 -12.32 12.22 3.45
C SER A 59 -11.94 10.96 4.24
N ASN A 60 -11.86 9.80 3.59
CA ASN A 60 -11.40 8.55 4.19
C ASN A 60 -10.00 8.19 3.68
N GLN A 61 -8.99 8.68 4.37
CA GLN A 61 -7.59 8.54 3.95
C GLN A 61 -6.88 7.48 4.80
N ILE A 62 -6.03 6.69 4.16
CA ILE A 62 -5.02 5.86 4.82
C ILE A 62 -3.66 6.21 4.23
N THR A 63 -2.63 6.26 5.07
CA THR A 63 -1.25 6.41 4.61
C THR A 63 -0.67 5.03 4.36
N ILE A 64 -0.21 4.79 3.13
CA ILE A 64 0.50 3.58 2.74
C ILE A 64 1.99 3.91 2.70
N LEU A 65 2.80 3.09 3.37
CA LEU A 65 4.26 3.16 3.35
C LEU A 65 4.79 2.02 2.47
N SER A 66 5.61 2.35 1.47
CA SER A 66 6.31 1.39 0.62
C SER A 66 7.80 1.57 0.81
N PHE A 67 8.50 0.53 1.21
CA PHE A 67 9.94 0.55 1.36
C PHE A 67 10.53 -0.80 0.99
N GLY A 68 11.82 -0.82 0.69
CA GLY A 68 12.54 -2.02 0.29
C GLY A 68 13.62 -1.71 -0.74
N GLY A 69 13.99 -2.71 -1.52
CA GLY A 69 15.06 -2.63 -2.51
C GLY A 69 16.32 -3.36 -2.05
N ASP A 70 17.01 -3.96 -3.01
CA ASP A 70 18.25 -4.69 -2.80
C ASP A 70 19.44 -3.72 -2.88
N ILE A 71 19.89 -3.36 -4.09
CA ILE A 71 21.00 -2.40 -4.25
C ILE A 71 20.55 -0.96 -3.95
N TYR A 72 19.39 -0.56 -4.45
CA TYR A 72 18.86 0.79 -4.26
C TYR A 72 17.65 0.76 -3.34
N LYS A 73 17.85 1.24 -2.11
CA LYS A 73 16.77 1.37 -1.15
C LYS A 73 15.81 2.48 -1.56
N HIS A 74 14.53 2.26 -1.34
CA HIS A 74 13.51 3.28 -1.49
C HIS A 74 12.61 3.33 -0.27
N THR A 75 12.05 4.50 -0.01
CA THR A 75 10.97 4.69 0.95
C THR A 75 10.04 5.74 0.39
N LEU A 76 8.81 5.32 0.14
CA LEU A 76 7.76 6.08 -0.51
C LEU A 76 6.53 6.07 0.40
N VAL A 77 5.77 7.14 0.34
CA VAL A 77 4.50 7.25 1.04
C VAL A 77 3.41 7.63 0.05
N MET A 78 2.22 7.08 0.24
CA MET A 78 1.02 7.42 -0.51
C MET A 78 -0.11 7.74 0.46
N LYS A 79 -0.73 8.91 0.30
CA LYS A 79 -2.03 9.18 0.91
C LYS A 79 -3.11 8.56 0.03
N TYR A 80 -3.57 7.38 0.42
CA TYR A 80 -4.59 6.64 -0.31
C TYR A 80 -5.99 7.13 0.04
N ILE A 81 -6.79 7.31 -1.00
CA ILE A 81 -8.23 7.53 -0.96
C ILE A 81 -8.89 6.41 -1.75
N SER A 82 -9.96 5.86 -1.17
CA SER A 82 -10.76 4.82 -1.81
C SER A 82 -11.18 5.21 -3.24
N VAL A 83 -10.86 4.34 -4.19
CA VAL A 83 -11.30 4.45 -5.59
C VAL A 83 -12.76 3.99 -5.78
N TRP A 84 -13.44 3.66 -4.69
CA TRP A 84 -14.82 3.19 -4.67
C TRP A 84 -15.81 4.22 -4.10
N SER A 85 -15.32 5.35 -3.60
CA SER A 85 -16.13 6.45 -3.10
C SER A 85 -16.95 7.10 -4.23
N ASN A 86 -18.20 7.50 -3.90
CA ASN A 86 -19.09 8.13 -4.86
C ASN A 86 -18.76 9.62 -5.03
N LEU A 87 -18.75 10.08 -6.28
CA LEU A 87 -18.43 11.47 -6.63
C LEU A 87 -19.46 12.50 -6.14
N SER A 88 -20.66 12.05 -5.78
CA SER A 88 -21.78 12.91 -5.36
C SER A 88 -21.56 13.59 -4.00
N ASP A 89 -20.66 13.08 -3.16
CA ASP A 89 -20.39 13.62 -1.83
C ASP A 89 -19.28 14.71 -1.84
N ILE A 90 -18.76 15.07 -3.02
CA ILE A 90 -17.46 15.76 -3.18
C ILE A 90 -17.58 17.27 -3.44
N SER A 91 -18.76 17.79 -3.80
CA SER A 91 -18.89 19.15 -4.36
C SER A 91 -18.53 20.32 -3.43
N ASN A 92 -18.34 20.09 -2.12
CA ASN A 92 -18.17 21.18 -1.15
C ASN A 92 -16.79 21.27 -0.46
N LYS A 93 -15.75 20.57 -0.92
CA LYS A 93 -14.40 20.66 -0.31
C LYS A 93 -13.28 20.73 -1.35
N SER A 94 -13.20 21.82 -2.10
CA SER A 94 -11.99 22.16 -2.85
C SER A 94 -11.24 23.30 -2.18
N ASN A 95 -10.03 23.00 -1.70
CA ASN A 95 -8.81 23.76 -1.99
C ASN A 95 -7.64 23.12 -1.23
N GLU A 96 -6.90 22.24 -1.91
CA GLU A 96 -5.47 21.99 -1.65
C GLU A 96 -4.93 20.96 -2.63
N PHE A 97 -3.73 21.25 -3.17
CA PHE A 97 -2.92 20.42 -4.06
C PHE A 97 -2.43 19.14 -3.37
N ASN A 98 -3.34 18.26 -3.01
CA ASN A 98 -2.99 17.02 -2.34
C ASN A 98 -2.75 15.92 -3.39
N ASN A 99 -1.50 15.46 -3.49
CA ASN A 99 -1.05 14.35 -4.34
C ASN A 99 -1.59 13.00 -3.80
N TYR A 100 -2.90 12.81 -3.84
CA TYR A 100 -3.55 11.57 -3.40
C TYR A 100 -3.34 10.45 -4.41
N ASN A 101 -3.32 9.21 -3.91
CA ASN A 101 -3.11 8.02 -4.73
C ASN A 101 -1.83 8.10 -5.59
N GLN A 102 -0.85 8.89 -5.14
CA GLN A 102 0.46 9.05 -5.75
C GLN A 102 1.54 8.65 -4.76
N TRP A 103 2.55 7.95 -5.25
CA TRP A 103 3.78 7.72 -4.51
C TRP A 103 4.62 8.99 -4.50
N ILE A 104 4.92 9.49 -3.31
CA ILE A 104 5.89 10.56 -3.10
C ILE A 104 7.05 10.04 -2.23
N PRO A 105 8.27 10.58 -2.37
CA PRO A 105 9.38 10.22 -1.48
C PRO A 105 9.02 10.50 -0.02
N PHE A 106 9.34 9.58 0.88
CA PHE A 106 9.20 9.81 2.31
C PHE A 106 10.36 10.68 2.80
N LYS A 107 10.05 11.80 3.45
CA LYS A 107 11.03 12.83 3.78
C LYS A 107 10.85 13.35 5.20
N ASP A 108 11.94 13.86 5.76
CA ASP A 108 11.93 14.57 7.04
C ASP A 108 11.42 16.02 6.90
N ASN A 109 11.40 16.75 8.01
CA ASN A 109 10.97 18.15 8.06
C ASN A 109 11.91 19.11 7.30
N HIS A 110 13.11 18.65 6.93
CA HIS A 110 14.10 19.39 6.15
C HIS A 110 14.08 18.97 4.67
N ASN A 111 13.09 18.19 4.25
CA ASN A 111 12.93 17.70 2.88
C ASN A 111 14.04 16.72 2.44
N ASN A 112 14.76 16.11 3.38
CA ASN A 112 15.71 15.04 3.11
C ASN A 112 14.98 13.71 2.99
N PRO A 113 15.32 12.84 2.02
CA PRO A 113 14.79 11.49 1.94
C PRO A 113 15.10 10.69 3.21
N ILE A 114 14.08 10.07 3.79
CA ILE A 114 14.24 9.08 4.85
C ILE A 114 14.31 7.72 4.17
N ILE A 115 15.37 6.97 4.43
CA ILE A 115 15.54 5.60 3.93
C ILE A 115 15.39 4.64 5.10
N ILE A 116 14.48 3.67 4.94
CA ILE A 116 14.33 2.55 5.88
C ILE A 116 15.20 1.40 5.38
N GLY A 117 16.19 1.02 6.19
CA GLY A 117 17.14 -0.06 5.92
C GLY A 117 18.60 0.39 5.88
N ARG A 118 19.50 -0.57 6.01
CA ARG A 118 20.95 -0.40 5.94
C ARG A 118 21.44 -0.80 4.56
N ASP A 119 22.63 -0.33 4.18
CA ASP A 119 23.19 -0.62 2.85
C ASP A 119 23.28 -2.13 2.58
N ASP A 120 23.68 -2.92 3.58
CA ASP A 120 23.85 -4.38 3.49
C ASP A 120 22.52 -5.18 3.59
N ASP A 121 21.37 -4.55 3.85
CA ASP A 121 20.10 -5.26 3.97
C ASP A 121 19.56 -5.66 2.59
N ASN A 122 19.61 -6.94 2.23
CA ASN A 122 19.14 -7.42 0.91
C ASN A 122 17.61 -7.25 0.73
N TYR A 123 16.83 -7.26 1.81
CA TYR A 123 15.35 -7.12 1.81
C TYR A 123 14.59 -8.04 0.83
N HIS A 124 15.24 -9.09 0.33
CA HIS A 124 14.58 -10.14 -0.43
C HIS A 124 13.47 -10.79 0.39
N GLY A 125 12.26 -10.81 -0.17
CA GLY A 125 11.08 -11.37 0.47
C GLY A 125 10.63 -10.63 1.73
N MET A 126 11.13 -9.41 1.98
CA MET A 126 10.80 -8.63 3.18
C MET A 126 9.29 -8.52 3.39
N ARG A 127 8.88 -8.55 4.67
CA ARG A 127 7.51 -8.26 5.12
C ARG A 127 7.58 -7.29 6.28
N ALA A 128 6.59 -6.42 6.38
CA ALA A 128 6.52 -5.44 7.45
C ALA A 128 5.12 -5.31 8.02
N VAL A 129 5.03 -5.00 9.32
CA VAL A 129 3.77 -4.72 10.00
C VAL A 129 3.98 -3.61 11.03
N ILE A 130 2.99 -2.71 11.13
CA ILE A 130 2.93 -1.72 12.20
C ILE A 130 2.16 -2.32 13.38
N GLY A 131 2.73 -2.22 14.57
CA GLY A 131 2.12 -2.76 15.80
C GLY A 131 2.73 -2.17 17.07
N GLY A 132 2.72 -2.97 18.14
CA GLY A 132 3.01 -2.50 19.50
C GLY A 132 1.75 -1.96 20.19
N SER A 133 1.83 -1.69 21.49
CA SER A 133 0.66 -1.26 22.29
C SER A 133 0.01 0.03 21.78
N ASN A 134 0.80 0.89 21.13
CA ASN A 134 0.37 2.18 20.59
C ASN A 134 0.58 2.31 19.08
N ASN A 135 0.71 1.20 18.33
CA ASN A 135 1.02 1.22 16.88
C ASN A 135 2.27 2.06 16.54
N ASN A 136 3.24 2.08 17.45
CA ASN A 136 4.44 2.90 17.39
C ASN A 136 5.69 2.12 16.97
N LEU A 137 5.56 0.82 16.72
CA LEU A 137 6.65 -0.06 16.29
C LEU A 137 6.40 -0.52 14.84
N LEU A 138 7.48 -0.51 14.06
CA LEU A 138 7.52 -1.10 12.72
C LEU A 138 8.35 -2.37 12.81
N PHE A 139 7.70 -3.53 12.70
CA PHE A 139 8.38 -4.82 12.66
C PHE A 139 8.70 -5.17 11.21
N ILE A 140 9.96 -5.51 10.94
CA ILE A 140 10.44 -5.88 9.61
C ILE A 140 11.08 -7.25 9.70
N THR A 141 10.59 -8.21 8.90
CA THR A 141 11.17 -9.55 8.78
C THR A 141 11.71 -9.77 7.39
N TYR A 142 12.91 -10.31 7.26
CA TYR A 142 13.54 -10.57 5.97
C TYR A 142 14.57 -11.70 6.03
N HIS A 143 14.83 -12.31 4.88
CA HIS A 143 15.82 -13.38 4.75
C HIS A 143 17.23 -12.89 5.14
N PRO A 144 18.09 -13.77 5.71
CA PRO A 144 17.81 -15.17 6.08
C PRO A 144 17.10 -15.32 7.40
N GLU A 145 17.51 -14.59 8.44
CA GLU A 145 17.07 -14.81 9.83
C GLU A 145 16.95 -13.48 10.58
N ASN A 146 16.51 -12.42 9.91
CA ASN A 146 16.49 -11.07 10.50
C ASN A 146 15.09 -10.59 10.87
N ILE A 147 15.00 -9.99 12.06
CA ILE A 147 13.89 -9.16 12.51
C ILE A 147 14.43 -7.82 13.04
N SER A 148 13.76 -6.72 12.70
CA SER A 148 14.06 -5.36 13.18
C SER A 148 12.80 -4.62 13.59
#